data_AF-A0A645ALN2-F1
#
_entry.id   AF-A0A645ALN2-F1
#
_cell.length_a   1.000
_cell.length_b   1.000
_cell.length_c   1.000
_cell.angle_alpha   90.00
_cell.angle_beta   90.00
_cell.angle_gamma   90.00
#
_symmetry.space_group_name_H-M   'P 1'
#
loop_
_entity.id
_entity.type
_entity.pdbx_description
1 polymer ?
#
loop_
_entity_poly.entity_id
_entity_poly.type
_entity_poly.pdbx_seq_one_letter_code
_entity_poly.pdbx_strand_id
1 'polypeptide(L)'
;MPPLAEQLPLLRKLWPTPLVCRWNLHPVHGPYGYADAEKKYSPYDRIHDPEPALHAELAQLANTFAAHGQPVYIAISNHAEGCAPLTVRSLARAMVAETEN
;
A
#
# COMPACT_ATOMS: atom_id res chain seq x y z
N MET A 1 7.69 8.81 -7.11
CA MET A 1 7.22 9.14 -5.75
C MET A 1 8.20 8.49 -4.79
N PRO A 2 8.69 9.18 -3.75
CA PRO A 2 9.62 8.57 -2.79
C PRO A 2 8.95 7.40 -2.05
N PRO A 3 9.71 6.41 -1.53
CA PRO A 3 9.19 5.32 -0.69
C PRO A 3 8.42 5.82 0.54
N LEU A 4 7.56 4.97 1.11
CA LEU A 4 6.73 5.33 2.27
C LEU A 4 7.56 5.86 3.45
N ALA A 5 8.64 5.17 3.82
CA ALA A 5 9.54 5.57 4.89
C ALA A 5 10.09 7.01 4.73
N GLU A 6 10.33 7.45 3.48
CA GLU A 6 10.80 8.80 3.18
C GLU A 6 9.67 9.85 3.18
N GLN A 7 8.42 9.43 2.95
CA GLN A 7 7.26 10.31 3.02
C GLN A 7 6.86 10.63 4.47
N LEU A 8 7.00 9.67 5.40
CA LEU A 8 6.50 9.78 6.77
C LEU A 8 7.00 10.99 7.58
N PRO A 9 8.27 11.43 7.49
CA PRO A 9 8.73 12.62 8.22
C PRO A 9 7.96 13.89 7.87
N LEU A 10 7.53 14.03 6.60
CA LEU A 10 6.72 15.16 6.16
C LEU A 10 5.26 14.97 6.59
N LEU A 11 4.69 13.79 6.36
CA LEU A 11 3.28 13.49 6.68
C LEU A 11 2.97 13.62 8.17
N ARG A 12 3.91 13.23 9.04
CA ARG A 12 3.79 13.36 10.50
C ARG A 12 3.57 14.79 10.98
N LYS A 13 4.01 15.80 10.22
CA LYS A 13 3.80 17.22 10.55
C LYS A 13 2.34 17.66 10.36
N LEU A 14 1.54 16.87 9.63
CA LEU A 14 0.14 17.16 9.31
C LEU A 14 -0.85 16.43 10.22
N TRP A 15 -0.38 15.68 11.22
CA TRP A 15 -1.23 14.87 12.08
C TRP A 15 -1.71 15.64 13.33
N PRO A 16 -2.94 15.36 13.83
CA PRO A 16 -3.86 14.32 13.38
C PRO A 16 -4.74 14.75 12.20
N THR A 17 -4.71 13.97 11.12
CA THR A 17 -5.59 14.06 9.95
C THR A 17 -5.85 12.62 9.44
N PRO A 18 -6.89 12.38 8.62
CA PRO A 18 -7.11 11.05 8.05
C PRO A 18 -5.88 10.50 7.31
N LEU A 19 -5.64 9.19 7.42
CA LEU A 19 -4.64 8.51 6.59
C LEU A 19 -5.22 8.27 5.20
N VAL A 20 -4.57 8.84 4.18
CA VAL A 20 -4.93 8.60 2.77
C VAL A 20 -3.71 8.06 2.04
N CYS A 21 -3.80 6.80 1.60
CA CYS A 21 -2.77 6.13 0.82
C CYS A 21 -3.28 5.84 -0.60
N ARG A 22 -2.44 6.12 -1.60
CA ARG A 22 -2.67 5.74 -2.99
C ARG A 22 -1.52 4.88 -3.49
N TRP A 23 -1.75 3.58 -3.53
CA TRP A 23 -0.79 2.62 -4.03
C TRP A 23 -1.04 2.37 -5.51
N ASN A 24 -0.37 3.15 -6.37
CA ASN A 24 -0.69 3.21 -7.80
C ASN A 24 0.16 2.31 -8.70
N LEU A 25 1.49 2.32 -8.54
CA LEU A 25 2.43 1.61 -9.43
C LEU A 25 3.60 1.05 -8.61
N HIS A 26 3.96 -0.21 -8.85
CA HIS A 26 5.11 -0.83 -8.20
C HIS A 26 6.41 -0.11 -8.60
N PRO A 27 7.34 0.18 -7.65
CA PRO A 27 8.59 0.89 -7.92
C PRO A 27 9.48 0.22 -8.98
N VAL A 28 9.37 -1.10 -9.16
CA VAL A 28 10.14 -1.86 -10.17
C VAL A 28 9.94 -1.36 -11.60
N HIS A 29 8.80 -0.72 -11.88
CA HIS A 29 8.47 -0.17 -13.20
C HIS A 29 9.01 1.25 -13.42
N GLY A 30 9.55 1.88 -12.38
CA GLY A 30 10.02 3.25 -12.45
C GLY A 30 8.90 4.29 -12.71
N PRO A 31 9.27 5.57 -12.94
CA PRO A 31 8.30 6.67 -12.98
C PRO A 31 7.35 6.67 -14.19
N TYR A 32 7.69 5.98 -15.28
CA TYR A 32 6.91 5.96 -16.52
C TYR A 32 6.46 4.54 -16.94
N GLY A 33 6.59 3.54 -16.06
CA GLY A 33 6.39 2.14 -16.43
C GLY A 33 4.96 1.61 -16.35
N TYR A 34 3.93 2.46 -16.42
CA TYR A 34 2.54 1.99 -16.44
C TYR A 34 2.27 1.03 -17.60
N ALA A 35 2.77 1.34 -18.80
CA ALA A 35 2.57 0.49 -19.98
C ALA A 35 3.29 -0.87 -19.83
N ASP A 36 4.46 -0.90 -19.18
CA ASP A 36 5.19 -2.14 -18.93
C ASP A 36 4.55 -2.96 -17.81
N ALA A 37 4.04 -2.29 -16.78
CA ALA A 37 3.26 -2.92 -15.73
C ALA A 37 1.97 -3.55 -16.27
N GLU A 38 1.22 -2.84 -17.13
CA GLU A 38 0.01 -3.36 -17.77
C GLU A 38 0.30 -4.63 -18.58
N LYS A 39 1.36 -4.62 -19.40
CA LYS A 39 1.81 -5.80 -20.16
C LYS A 39 2.23 -6.95 -19.25
N LYS A 40 2.96 -6.66 -18.17
CA LYS A 40 3.49 -7.70 -17.26
C LYS A 40 2.38 -8.32 -16.42
N TYR A 41 1.43 -7.52 -15.98
CA TYR A 41 0.45 -7.91 -14.97
C TYR A 41 -0.88 -8.38 -15.54
N SER A 42 -1.21 -8.08 -16.80
CA SER A 42 -2.40 -8.63 -17.44
C SER A 42 -2.38 -10.17 -17.39
N PRO A 43 -3.51 -10.84 -17.05
CA PRO A 43 -4.88 -10.33 -16.93
C PRO A 43 -5.28 -9.83 -15.53
N TYR A 44 -4.31 -9.50 -14.69
CA TYR A 44 -4.44 -9.05 -13.31
C TYR A 44 -5.05 -10.09 -12.34
N ASP A 45 -4.66 -11.35 -12.50
CA ASP A 45 -5.22 -12.50 -11.78
C ASP A 45 -4.31 -13.06 -10.66
N ARG A 46 -3.09 -12.54 -10.54
CA ARG A 46 -2.11 -12.98 -9.54
C ARG A 46 -1.23 -11.82 -9.05
N ILE A 47 -0.52 -12.08 -7.96
CA ILE A 47 0.55 -11.20 -7.48
C ILE A 47 1.83 -11.53 -8.24
N HIS A 48 2.43 -10.53 -8.88
CA HIS A 48 3.67 -10.64 -9.66
C HIS A 48 4.87 -10.09 -8.89
N ASP A 49 4.74 -8.92 -8.28
CA ASP A 49 5.80 -8.26 -7.52
C ASP A 49 5.25 -7.95 -6.12
N PRO A 50 5.38 -8.89 -5.16
CA PRO A 50 4.90 -8.69 -3.79
C PRO A 50 5.79 -7.71 -3.03
N GLU A 51 5.19 -6.85 -2.21
CA GLU A 51 5.90 -5.84 -1.41
C GLU A 51 5.68 -6.03 0.11
N PRO A 52 6.10 -7.17 0.70
CA PRO A 52 5.73 -7.54 2.07
C PRO A 52 6.15 -6.51 3.14
N ALA A 53 7.28 -5.82 2.92
CA ALA A 53 7.72 -4.74 3.81
C ALA A 53 6.73 -3.57 3.81
N LEU A 54 6.22 -3.18 2.63
CA LEU A 54 5.20 -2.13 2.53
C LEU A 54 3.88 -2.57 3.16
N HIS A 55 3.48 -3.84 3.02
CA HIS A 55 2.27 -4.37 3.69
C HIS A 55 2.41 -4.23 5.21
N ALA A 56 3.56 -4.59 5.78
CA ALA A 56 3.80 -4.47 7.22
C ALA A 56 3.78 -3.01 7.69
N GLU A 57 4.46 -2.10 6.99
CA GLU A 57 4.46 -0.67 7.33
C GLU A 57 3.06 -0.04 7.22
N LEU A 58 2.32 -0.34 6.13
CA LEU A 58 0.95 0.16 5.95
C LEU A 58 -0.01 -0.42 6.98
N ALA A 59 0.13 -1.70 7.34
CA ALA A 59 -0.68 -2.33 8.37
C ALA A 59 -0.50 -1.63 9.73
N GLN A 60 0.76 -1.44 10.14
CA GLN A 60 1.08 -0.73 11.39
C GLN A 60 0.50 0.69 11.40
N LEU A 61 0.66 1.45 10.30
CA LEU A 61 0.11 2.80 10.19
C LEU A 61 -1.41 2.80 10.22
N ALA A 62 -2.06 1.90 9.47
CA ALA A 62 -3.51 1.80 9.43
C ALA A 62 -4.09 1.49 10.82
N ASN A 63 -3.51 0.52 11.53
CA ASN A 63 -3.95 0.15 12.87
C ASN A 63 -3.70 1.28 13.88
N THR A 64 -2.53 1.93 13.83
CA THR A 64 -2.22 3.11 14.66
C THR A 64 -3.26 4.21 14.47
N PHE A 65 -3.61 4.53 13.23
CA PHE A 65 -4.57 5.59 12.91
C PHE A 65 -5.98 5.22 13.36
N ALA A 66 -6.41 4.00 13.08
CA ALA A 66 -7.70 3.49 13.49
C ALA A 66 -7.85 3.49 15.03
N ALA A 67 -6.80 3.09 15.76
CA ALA A 67 -6.78 3.13 17.23
C ALA A 67 -6.91 4.55 17.80
N HIS A 68 -6.45 5.56 17.07
CA HIS A 68 -6.62 6.98 17.40
C HIS A 68 -7.93 7.60 16.84
N GLY A 69 -8.86 6.79 16.35
CA GLY A 69 -10.14 7.23 15.80
C GLY A 69 -10.03 8.01 14.49
N GLN A 70 -8.88 7.96 13.81
CA GLN A 70 -8.69 8.61 12.52
C GLN A 70 -9.20 7.72 11.39
N PRO A 71 -9.95 8.27 10.41
CA PRO A 71 -10.32 7.50 9.22
C PRO A 71 -9.08 7.06 8.42
N VAL A 72 -9.13 5.84 7.87
CA VAL A 72 -8.08 5.25 7.05
C VAL A 72 -8.64 4.90 5.67
N TYR A 73 -8.04 5.45 4.63
CA TYR A 73 -8.39 5.20 3.23
C TYR A 73 -7.16 4.74 2.46
N ILE A 74 -7.21 3.52 1.93
CA ILE A 74 -6.12 2.94 1.12
C ILE A 74 -6.69 2.50 -0.22
N ALA A 75 -6.32 3.20 -1.29
CA ALA A 75 -6.72 2.87 -2.65
C ALA A 75 -5.57 2.13 -3.36
N ILE A 76 -5.85 0.93 -3.87
CA ILE A 76 -4.86 0.03 -4.46
C ILE A 76 -5.19 -0.22 -5.93
N SER A 77 -4.23 0.05 -6.81
CA SER A 77 -4.30 -0.20 -8.24
C SER A 77 -3.85 -1.63 -8.58
N ASN A 78 -4.32 -2.20 -9.69
CA ASN A 78 -3.76 -3.46 -10.19
C ASN A 78 -2.26 -3.34 -10.51
N HIS A 79 -1.78 -2.15 -10.86
CA HIS A 79 -0.36 -1.89 -11.11
C HIS A 79 0.50 -1.83 -9.85
N ALA A 80 -0.11 -1.98 -8.65
CA ALA A 80 0.61 -2.06 -7.38
C ALA A 80 1.42 -3.35 -7.28
N GLU A 81 0.80 -4.51 -7.53
CA GLU A 81 1.47 -5.81 -7.40
C GLU A 81 0.99 -6.84 -8.44
N GLY A 82 0.02 -6.47 -9.28
CA GLY A 82 -0.55 -7.33 -10.31
C GLY A 82 -2.01 -7.70 -10.11
N CYS A 83 -2.58 -7.60 -8.91
CA CYS A 83 -4.01 -7.89 -8.69
C CYS A 83 -4.54 -7.16 -7.44
N ALA A 84 -5.28 -6.07 -7.63
CA ALA A 84 -5.73 -5.24 -6.51
C ALA A 84 -6.57 -6.01 -5.46
N PRO A 85 -7.53 -6.90 -5.83
CA PRO A 85 -8.27 -7.68 -4.84
C PRO A 85 -7.38 -8.61 -3.99
N LEU A 86 -6.35 -9.22 -4.60
CA LEU A 86 -5.40 -10.07 -3.87
C LEU A 86 -4.51 -9.25 -2.94
N THR A 87 -4.03 -8.09 -3.41
CA THR A 87 -3.24 -7.15 -2.61
C THR A 87 -4.03 -6.63 -1.41
N VAL A 88 -5.28 -6.18 -1.63
CA VAL A 88 -6.18 -5.73 -0.54
C VAL A 88 -6.34 -6.83 0.50
N ARG A 89 -6.56 -8.08 0.07
CA ARG A 89 -6.70 -9.21 0.99
C ARG A 89 -5.41 -9.50 1.76
N SER A 90 -4.25 -9.39 1.12
CA SER A 90 -2.96 -9.59 1.77
C SER A 90 -2.68 -8.50 2.81
N LEU A 91 -2.95 -7.23 2.48
CA LEU A 91 -2.83 -6.12 3.43
C LEU A 91 -3.79 -6.29 4.62
N ALA A 92 -5.05 -6.66 4.37
CA ALA A 92 -6.01 -6.91 5.44
C ALA A 92 -5.55 -8.05 6.39
N ARG A 93 -4.92 -9.10 5.86
CA ARG A 93 -4.32 -10.16 6.69
C ARG A 93 -3.15 -9.63 7.52
N ALA A 94 -2.28 -8.80 6.95
CA ALA A 94 -1.18 -8.17 7.67
C ALA A 94 -1.70 -7.28 8.82
N MET A 95 -2.78 -6.54 8.60
CA MET A 95 -3.43 -5.72 9.63
C MET A 95 -3.94 -6.56 10.80
N VAL A 96 -4.60 -7.70 10.53
CA VAL A 96 -5.08 -8.60 11.59
C VAL A 96 -3.91 -9.24 12.35
N ALA A 97 -2.89 -9.74 11.63
CA ALA A 97 -1.74 -10.39 12.25
C ALA A 97 -0.91 -9.45 13.13
N GLU A 98 -0.89 -8.14 12.83
CA GLU A 98 -0.20 -7.15 13.65
C GLU A 98 -0.93 -6.91 14.99
N THR A 99 -2.27 -6.90 14.99
CA THR A 99 -3.06 -6.73 16.23
C THR A 99 -3.02 -7.91 17.19
N GLU A 100 -2.56 -9.07 16.73
CA GLU A 100 -2.43 -10.30 17.55
C GLU A 100 -1.09 -10.39 18.30
N ASN A 101 -0.14 -9.48 18.03
CA ASN A 101 1.17 -9.39 18.70
C ASN A 101 1.19 -8.33 19.80
#